data_AF-A0A1V9A1B9-F1
#
_entry.id   AF-A0A1V9A1B9-F1
#
_cell.length_a   1.000
_cell.length_b   1.000
_cell.length_c   1.000
_cell.angle_alpha   90.00
_cell.angle_beta   90.00
_cell.angle_gamma   90.00
#
_symmetry.space_group_name_H-M   'P 1'
#
loop_
_entity.id
_entity.type
_entity.pdbx_description
1 polymer ?
#
loop_
_entity_poly.entity_id
_entity_poly.type
_entity_poly.pdbx_seq_one_letter_code
_entity_poly.pdbx_strand_id
1 'polypeptide(L)'
;MATDFLRDGLFLVAWFGLMTCVWLGWAQEAPPKRAVGWLGLGSVLGTAAAAAGGYAVWAHWDGASALEGRFAWFGVLVGAEVVAAAVACLVLWRQGRARWFSFAVALVVAAHFVPLAVLLQDWALAILGVLQFALVVAAARFARRWSLTPSFPIGVAMGSTLLLASGLAALWWLPAGLA
;
A
#
# COMPACT_ATOMS: atom_id res chain seq x y z
N MET A 1 7.56 -5.46 12.21
CA MET A 1 8.43 -4.33 11.82
C MET A 1 9.84 -4.76 12.13
N ALA A 2 10.70 -4.84 11.13
CA ALA A 2 12.04 -5.43 11.28
C ALA A 2 13.19 -4.49 10.94
N THR A 3 12.90 -3.25 10.52
CA THR A 3 13.93 -2.22 10.36
C THR A 3 14.40 -1.68 11.71
N ASP A 4 15.66 -1.26 11.79
CA ASP A 4 16.23 -0.58 12.97
C ASP A 4 16.12 0.96 12.87
N PHE A 5 15.60 1.48 11.76
CA PHE A 5 15.57 2.91 11.48
C PHE A 5 14.23 3.54 11.84
N LEU A 6 14.21 4.39 12.88
CA LEU A 6 13.01 5.09 13.35
C LEU A 6 12.33 5.88 12.23
N ARG A 7 13.10 6.65 11.44
CA ARG A 7 12.55 7.47 10.35
C ARG A 7 11.81 6.63 9.32
N ASP A 8 12.35 5.47 8.98
CA ASP A 8 11.75 4.56 8.00
C ASP A 8 10.49 3.89 8.58
N GLY A 9 10.53 3.50 9.86
CA GLY A 9 9.36 2.99 10.58
C GLY A 9 8.19 3.98 10.62
N LEU A 10 8.46 5.25 10.95
CA LEU A 10 7.49 6.34 10.93
C LEU A 10 6.98 6.62 9.50
N PHE A 11 7.86 6.52 8.49
CA PHE A 11 7.48 6.64 7.09
C PHE A 11 6.49 5.55 6.68
N LEU A 12 6.64 4.32 7.15
CA LEU A 12 5.67 3.25 6.88
C LEU A 12 4.30 3.55 7.47
N VAL A 13 4.21 4.19 8.65
CA VAL A 13 2.93 4.69 9.20
C VAL A 13 2.29 5.68 8.22
N ALA A 14 3.07 6.67 7.80
CA ALA A 14 2.59 7.74 6.93
C ALA A 14 2.13 7.19 5.57
N TRP A 15 3.00 6.41 4.93
CA TRP A 15 2.82 5.95 3.56
C TRP A 15 1.72 4.89 3.45
N PHE A 16 1.65 3.95 4.39
CA PHE A 16 0.58 2.95 4.39
C PHE A 16 -0.78 3.55 4.74
N GLY A 17 -0.83 4.56 5.63
CA GLY A 17 -2.03 5.35 5.85
C GLY A 17 -2.52 6.03 4.58
N LEU A 18 -1.62 6.70 3.84
CA LEU A 18 -1.97 7.36 2.59
C LEU A 18 -2.46 6.36 1.54
N MET A 19 -1.71 5.28 1.33
CA MET A 19 -2.06 4.25 0.35
C MET A 19 -3.36 3.52 0.71
N THR A 20 -3.69 3.40 2.00
CA THR A 20 -5.01 2.91 2.44
C THR A 20 -6.12 3.75 1.83
N CYS A 21 -6.03 5.08 1.94
CA CYS A 21 -7.05 5.99 1.39
C CYS A 21 -7.17 5.83 -0.14
N VAL A 22 -6.04 5.73 -0.85
CA VAL A 22 -6.01 5.52 -2.31
C VAL A 22 -6.72 4.21 -2.70
N TRP A 23 -6.38 3.09 -2.06
CA TRP A 23 -6.95 1.78 -2.39
C TRP A 23 -8.42 1.65 -1.99
N LEU A 24 -8.82 2.25 -0.86
CA LEU A 24 -10.23 2.32 -0.51
C LEU A 24 -11.01 3.27 -1.43
N GLY A 25 -10.37 4.27 -2.03
CA GLY A 25 -10.91 5.08 -3.11
C GLY A 25 -11.25 4.25 -4.34
N TRP A 26 -10.35 3.36 -4.78
CA TRP A 26 -10.66 2.38 -5.83
C TRP A 26 -11.81 1.46 -5.43
N ALA A 27 -11.91 1.09 -4.14
CA ALA A 27 -13.01 0.28 -3.66
C ALA A 27 -14.37 0.98 -3.71
N GLN A 28 -14.41 2.31 -3.87
CA GLN A 28 -15.66 3.06 -3.99
C GLN A 28 -16.24 3.04 -5.41
N GLU A 29 -15.65 2.29 -6.34
CA GLU A 29 -16.28 2.03 -7.64
C GLU A 29 -17.40 0.99 -7.49
N ALA A 30 -18.66 1.46 -7.54
CA ALA A 30 -19.87 0.65 -7.39
C ALA A 30 -19.90 -0.28 -6.16
N PRO A 31 -19.66 0.24 -4.93
CA PRO A 31 -19.60 -0.58 -3.73
C PRO A 31 -21.02 -1.05 -3.34
N PRO A 32 -21.14 -2.23 -2.70
CA PRO A 32 -22.37 -2.60 -2.00
C PRO A 32 -22.75 -1.54 -0.97
N LYS A 33 -24.04 -1.18 -0.86
CA LYS A 33 -24.52 -0.12 0.06
C LYS A 33 -24.00 -0.27 1.50
N ARG A 34 -23.95 -1.51 2.00
CA ARG A 34 -23.45 -1.83 3.34
C ARG A 34 -21.95 -1.56 3.56
N ALA A 35 -21.17 -1.47 2.48
CA ALA A 35 -19.72 -1.26 2.55
C ALA A 35 -19.35 0.23 2.61
N VAL A 36 -20.21 1.13 2.14
CA VAL A 36 -19.90 2.57 1.99
C VAL A 36 -19.41 3.20 3.29
N GLY A 37 -20.11 2.96 4.41
CA GLY A 37 -19.69 3.49 5.72
C GLY A 37 -18.33 2.98 6.17
N TRP A 38 -18.04 1.70 5.94
CA TRP A 38 -16.76 1.08 6.29
C TRP A 38 -15.61 1.58 5.41
N LEU A 39 -15.84 1.78 4.11
CA LEU A 39 -14.85 2.36 3.20
C LEU A 39 -14.52 3.81 3.61
N GLY A 40 -15.55 4.58 3.97
CA GLY A 40 -15.38 5.94 4.49
C GLY A 40 -14.56 5.97 5.78
N LEU A 41 -14.92 5.14 6.76
CA LEU A 41 -14.18 5.03 8.02
C LEU A 41 -12.71 4.64 7.79
N GLY A 42 -12.45 3.61 6.97
CA GLY A 42 -11.09 3.19 6.65
C GLY A 42 -10.27 4.29 5.95
N SER A 43 -10.91 5.10 5.09
CA SER A 43 -10.26 6.22 4.40
C SER A 43 -9.90 7.34 5.38
N VAL A 44 -10.77 7.65 6.34
CA VAL A 44 -10.51 8.62 7.42
C VAL A 44 -9.37 8.14 8.30
N LEU A 45 -9.40 6.88 8.74
CA LEU A 45 -8.33 6.29 9.55
C LEU A 45 -6.99 6.28 8.82
N GLY A 46 -6.97 5.90 7.54
CA GLY A 46 -5.77 5.95 6.70
C GLY A 46 -5.23 7.37 6.57
N THR A 47 -6.10 8.35 6.35
CA THR A 47 -5.70 9.77 6.26
C THR A 47 -5.15 10.30 7.59
N ALA A 48 -5.75 9.93 8.71
CA ALA A 48 -5.26 10.29 10.04
C ALA A 48 -3.87 9.68 10.31
N ALA A 49 -3.67 8.40 9.96
CA ALA A 49 -2.38 7.74 10.06
C ALA A 49 -1.33 8.41 9.14
N ALA A 50 -1.71 8.79 7.92
CA ALA A 50 -0.86 9.52 6.99
C ALA A 50 -0.38 10.85 7.58
N ALA A 51 -1.29 11.63 8.16
CA ALA A 51 -0.97 12.91 8.78
C ALA A 51 -0.07 12.75 10.02
N ALA A 52 -0.43 11.83 10.93
CA ALA A 52 0.34 11.58 12.14
C ALA A 52 1.76 11.05 11.84
N GLY A 53 1.86 10.05 10.96
CA GLY A 53 3.14 9.53 10.50
C GLY A 53 3.96 10.57 9.74
N GLY A 54 3.32 11.36 8.88
CA GLY A 54 4.00 12.41 8.11
C GLY A 54 4.58 13.50 9.00
N TYR A 55 3.83 13.94 10.01
CA TYR A 55 4.34 14.85 11.04
C TYR A 55 5.52 14.22 11.82
N ALA A 56 5.40 12.96 12.22
CA ALA A 56 6.46 12.27 12.95
C ALA A 56 7.74 12.12 12.12
N VAL A 57 7.63 11.78 10.82
CA VAL A 57 8.77 11.75 9.90
C VAL A 57 9.42 13.13 9.77
N TRP A 58 8.61 14.18 9.61
CA TRP A 58 9.13 15.55 9.52
C TRP A 58 9.90 15.95 10.79
N ALA A 59 9.37 15.61 11.96
CA ALA A 59 10.04 15.88 13.24
C ALA A 59 11.36 15.10 13.41
N HIS A 60 11.53 13.98 12.71
CA HIS A 60 12.73 13.12 12.76
C HIS A 60 13.47 13.08 11.42
N TRP A 61 13.35 14.15 10.63
CA TRP A 61 13.86 14.17 9.26
C TRP A 61 15.36 13.92 9.18
N ASP A 62 16.12 14.48 10.12
CA ASP A 62 17.58 14.35 10.17
C ASP A 62 18.06 13.00 10.76
N GLY A 63 17.13 12.11 11.12
CA GLY A 63 17.44 10.77 11.61
C GLY A 63 17.97 9.83 10.52
N ALA A 64 18.69 8.80 10.96
CA ALA A 64 19.27 7.80 10.07
C ALA A 64 18.20 7.01 9.30
N SER A 65 18.57 6.50 8.12
CA SER A 65 17.69 5.66 7.27
C SER A 65 18.44 4.60 6.50
N ALA A 66 17.77 3.48 6.26
CA ALA A 66 18.28 2.40 5.41
C ALA A 66 18.52 2.85 3.96
N LEU A 67 17.89 3.95 3.53
CA LEU A 67 18.04 4.50 2.18
C LEU A 67 19.26 5.39 1.98
N GLU A 68 20.03 5.68 3.03
CA GLU A 68 21.27 6.45 2.89
C GLU A 68 22.25 5.77 1.93
N GLY A 69 22.72 6.54 0.94
CA GLY A 69 23.54 6.02 -0.17
C GLY A 69 22.77 5.15 -1.20
N ARG A 70 21.46 4.93 -1.02
CA ARG A 70 20.63 4.04 -1.86
C ARG A 70 19.42 4.72 -2.49
N PHE A 71 19.20 6.02 -2.25
CA PHE A 71 18.07 6.78 -2.82
C PHE A 71 17.95 6.68 -4.35
N ALA A 72 19.08 6.64 -5.08
CA ALA A 72 19.06 6.47 -6.53
C ALA A 72 18.46 5.11 -6.94
N TRP A 73 18.82 4.04 -6.24
CA TRP A 73 18.27 2.70 -6.48
C TRP A 73 16.80 2.59 -6.10
N PHE A 74 16.39 3.26 -5.01
CA PHE A 74 14.98 3.39 -4.67
C PHE A 74 14.19 4.09 -5.80
N GLY A 75 14.71 5.19 -6.33
CA GLY A 75 14.10 5.90 -7.46
C GLY A 75 14.01 5.06 -8.74
N VAL A 76 15.06 4.30 -9.07
CA VAL A 76 15.06 3.38 -10.22
C VAL A 76 14.01 2.28 -10.05
N LEU A 77 13.93 1.68 -8.86
CA LEU A 77 12.94 0.64 -8.55
C LEU A 77 11.51 1.18 -8.75
N VAL A 78 11.19 2.29 -8.09
CA VAL A 78 9.85 2.90 -8.16
C VAL A 78 9.54 3.32 -9.60
N GLY A 79 10.49 3.92 -10.31
CA GLY A 79 10.32 4.31 -11.70
C GLY A 79 10.02 3.12 -12.62
N ALA A 80 10.75 2.02 -12.45
CA ALA A 80 10.52 0.79 -13.21
C ALA A 80 9.12 0.20 -12.95
N GLU A 81 8.63 0.26 -11.71
CA GLU A 81 7.31 -0.26 -11.35
C GLU A 81 6.18 0.62 -11.83
N VAL A 82 6.34 1.95 -11.81
CA VAL A 82 5.39 2.88 -12.42
C VAL A 82 5.27 2.59 -13.91
N VAL A 83 6.39 2.39 -14.61
CA VAL A 83 6.38 1.98 -16.02
C VAL A 83 5.71 0.62 -16.20
N ALA A 84 6.02 -0.36 -15.36
CA ALA A 84 5.40 -1.69 -15.42
C ALA A 84 3.88 -1.63 -15.23
N ALA A 85 3.40 -0.86 -14.25
CA ALA A 85 1.97 -0.65 -14.00
C ALA A 85 1.29 0.07 -15.19
N ALA A 86 1.93 1.10 -15.74
CA ALA A 86 1.41 1.82 -16.91
C ALA A 86 1.32 0.91 -18.13
N VAL A 87 2.35 0.10 -18.41
CA VAL A 87 2.36 -0.89 -19.49
C VAL A 87 1.26 -1.93 -19.28
N ALA A 88 1.10 -2.46 -18.06
CA ALA A 88 0.07 -3.44 -17.76
C ALA A 88 -1.35 -2.87 -18.00
N CYS A 89 -1.61 -1.64 -17.57
CA CYS A 89 -2.85 -0.92 -17.84
C CYS A 89 -3.06 -0.69 -19.34
N LEU A 90 -2.02 -0.27 -20.08
CA LEU A 90 -2.10 -0.06 -21.53
C LEU A 90 -2.46 -1.36 -22.28
N VAL A 91 -1.87 -2.49 -21.88
CA VAL A 91 -2.20 -3.81 -22.45
C VAL A 91 -3.65 -4.17 -22.17
N LEU A 92 -4.13 -4.02 -20.93
CA LEU A 92 -5.52 -4.30 -20.57
C LEU A 92 -6.50 -3.39 -21.30
N TRP A 93 -6.16 -2.11 -21.46
CA TRP A 93 -6.97 -1.15 -22.21
C TRP A 93 -7.14 -1.56 -23.66
N ARG A 94 -6.03 -1.90 -24.34
CA ARG A 94 -6.06 -2.37 -25.73
C ARG A 94 -6.85 -3.66 -25.92
N GLN A 95 -6.99 -4.47 -24.87
CA GLN A 95 -7.80 -5.70 -24.86
C GLN A 95 -9.27 -5.45 -24.49
N GLY A 96 -9.70 -4.20 -24.25
CA GLY A 96 -11.05 -3.89 -23.77
C GLY A 96 -11.32 -4.34 -22.33
N ARG A 97 -10.28 -4.55 -21.53
CA ARG A 97 -10.32 -5.10 -20.17
C ARG A 97 -10.00 -4.06 -19.09
N ALA A 98 -10.34 -2.79 -19.33
CA ALA A 98 -10.00 -1.67 -18.45
C ALA A 98 -10.49 -1.84 -16.99
N ARG A 99 -11.63 -2.53 -16.78
CA ARG A 99 -12.14 -2.87 -15.44
C ARG A 99 -11.17 -3.68 -14.56
N TRP A 100 -10.09 -4.22 -15.14
CA TRP A 100 -9.07 -5.00 -14.45
C TRP A 100 -7.80 -4.21 -14.13
N PHE A 101 -7.77 -2.89 -14.32
CA PHE A 101 -6.62 -2.06 -13.95
C PHE A 101 -6.25 -2.23 -12.48
N SER A 102 -7.24 -2.29 -11.59
CA SER A 102 -7.04 -2.46 -10.14
C SER A 102 -6.21 -3.70 -9.83
N PHE A 103 -6.52 -4.79 -10.53
CA PHE A 103 -5.80 -6.04 -10.42
C PHE A 103 -4.36 -5.93 -10.91
N ALA A 104 -4.15 -5.40 -12.12
CA ALA A 104 -2.80 -5.26 -12.67
C ALA A 104 -1.91 -4.38 -11.78
N VAL A 105 -2.41 -3.21 -11.37
CA VAL A 105 -1.69 -2.30 -10.49
C VAL A 105 -1.44 -2.95 -9.12
N ALA A 106 -2.43 -3.62 -8.54
CA ALA A 106 -2.26 -4.27 -7.24
C ALA A 106 -1.21 -5.38 -7.24
N LEU A 107 -1.09 -6.14 -8.35
CA LEU A 107 -0.02 -7.13 -8.48
C LEU A 107 1.37 -6.50 -8.56
N VAL A 108 1.51 -5.39 -9.29
CA VAL A 108 2.78 -4.64 -9.33
C VAL A 108 3.14 -4.11 -7.95
N VAL A 109 2.17 -3.52 -7.24
CA VAL A 109 2.39 -3.00 -5.86
C VAL A 109 2.69 -4.14 -4.88
N ALA A 110 2.03 -5.29 -4.97
CA ALA A 110 2.34 -6.44 -4.12
C ALA A 110 3.76 -6.95 -4.38
N ALA A 111 4.19 -6.99 -5.66
CA ALA A 111 5.54 -7.38 -6.03
C ALA A 111 6.60 -6.39 -5.56
N HIS A 112 6.29 -5.08 -5.58
CA HIS A 112 7.18 -3.99 -5.14
C HIS A 112 7.69 -4.14 -3.71
N PHE A 113 6.87 -4.72 -2.83
CA PHE A 113 7.24 -4.90 -1.43
C PHE A 113 8.45 -5.83 -1.22
N VAL A 114 8.74 -6.74 -2.15
CA VAL A 114 9.88 -7.66 -2.03
C VAL A 114 11.23 -6.93 -2.18
N PRO A 115 11.51 -6.20 -3.28
CA PRO A 115 12.73 -5.40 -3.37
C PRO A 115 12.77 -4.27 -2.35
N LEU A 116 11.62 -3.70 -1.94
CA LEU A 116 11.59 -2.75 -0.82
C LEU A 116 12.09 -3.35 0.50
N ALA A 117 11.77 -4.62 0.78
CA ALA A 117 12.26 -5.29 1.99
C ALA A 117 13.78 -5.28 2.07
N VAL A 118 14.47 -5.38 0.92
CA VAL A 118 15.92 -5.32 0.83
C VAL A 118 16.43 -3.87 0.99
N LEU A 119 15.79 -2.91 0.33
CA LEU A 119 16.23 -1.50 0.38
C LEU A 119 16.02 -0.88 1.75
N LEU A 120 14.89 -1.15 2.40
CA LEU A 120 14.52 -0.62 3.72
C LEU A 120 14.98 -1.49 4.89
N GLN A 121 15.62 -2.62 4.60
CA GLN A 121 16.03 -3.61 5.60
C GLN A 121 14.87 -4.05 6.51
N ASP A 122 13.67 -4.20 5.94
CA ASP A 122 12.46 -4.62 6.66
C ASP A 122 11.82 -5.84 5.99
N TRP A 123 12.12 -7.04 6.51
CA TRP A 123 11.51 -8.29 6.04
C TRP A 123 9.99 -8.36 6.21
N ALA A 124 9.39 -7.52 7.08
CA ALA A 124 7.94 -7.45 7.20
C ALA A 124 7.28 -6.96 5.90
N LEU A 125 8.00 -6.18 5.08
CA LEU A 125 7.51 -5.76 3.76
C LEU A 125 7.37 -6.94 2.81
N ALA A 126 8.37 -7.84 2.75
CA ALA A 126 8.27 -9.03 1.90
C ALA A 126 7.08 -9.91 2.30
N ILE A 127 6.84 -10.08 3.60
CA ILE A 127 5.67 -10.81 4.13
C ILE A 127 4.37 -10.13 3.69
N LEU A 128 4.29 -8.80 3.84
CA LEU A 128 3.13 -8.02 3.41
C LEU A 128 2.89 -8.16 1.91
N GLY A 129 3.93 -8.11 1.07
CA GLY A 129 3.84 -8.28 -0.37
C GLY A 129 3.29 -9.65 -0.78
N VAL A 130 3.80 -10.73 -0.18
CA VAL A 130 3.30 -12.10 -0.42
C VAL A 130 1.85 -12.24 0.00
N LEU A 131 1.49 -11.71 1.17
CA LEU A 131 0.12 -11.71 1.67
C LEU A 131 -0.82 -10.93 0.73
N GLN A 132 -0.43 -9.72 0.31
CA GLN A 132 -1.21 -8.91 -0.62
C GLN A 132 -1.37 -9.59 -1.97
N PHE A 133 -0.33 -10.22 -2.50
CA PHE A 133 -0.42 -10.98 -3.74
C PHE A 133 -1.50 -12.08 -3.63
N ALA A 134 -1.46 -12.88 -2.55
CA ALA A 134 -2.44 -13.93 -2.31
C ALA A 134 -3.87 -13.37 -2.18
N LEU A 135 -4.04 -12.28 -1.42
CA LEU A 135 -5.33 -11.63 -1.21
C LEU A 135 -5.89 -10.99 -2.49
N VAL A 136 -5.05 -10.35 -3.31
CA VAL A 136 -5.45 -9.76 -4.59
C VAL A 136 -5.92 -10.84 -5.56
N VAL A 137 -5.19 -11.97 -5.62
CA VAL A 137 -5.59 -13.13 -6.44
C VAL A 137 -6.92 -13.72 -5.95
N ALA A 138 -7.11 -13.83 -4.63
CA ALA A 138 -8.37 -14.29 -4.04
C ALA A 138 -9.53 -13.31 -4.31
N ALA A 139 -9.29 -12.01 -4.13
CA ALA A 139 -10.25 -10.92 -4.39
C ALA A 139 -10.66 -10.87 -5.87
N ALA A 140 -9.73 -11.07 -6.80
CA ALA A 140 -10.02 -11.17 -8.22
C ALA A 140 -10.89 -12.38 -8.56
N ARG A 141 -10.62 -13.54 -7.94
CA ARG A 141 -11.47 -14.74 -8.08
C ARG A 141 -12.86 -14.50 -7.51
N PHE A 142 -12.95 -13.86 -6.36
CA PHE A 142 -14.22 -13.47 -5.72
C PHE A 142 -15.01 -12.51 -6.61
N ALA A 143 -14.36 -11.48 -7.17
CA ALA A 143 -14.99 -10.54 -8.10
C ALA A 143 -15.61 -11.23 -9.30
N ARG A 144 -14.89 -12.18 -9.92
CA ARG A 144 -15.41 -12.98 -11.04
C ARG A 144 -16.60 -13.84 -10.64
N ARG A 145 -16.49 -14.54 -9.50
CA ARG A 145 -17.53 -15.47 -9.03
C ARG A 145 -18.86 -14.77 -8.75
N TRP A 146 -18.80 -13.53 -8.29
CA TRP A 146 -19.98 -12.76 -7.86
C TRP A 146 -20.31 -11.59 -8.80
N SER A 147 -19.70 -11.54 -9.98
CA SER A 147 -19.90 -10.47 -10.98
C SER A 147 -19.75 -9.06 -10.42
N LEU A 148 -18.84 -8.87 -9.46
CA LEU A 148 -18.54 -7.57 -8.86
C LEU A 148 -17.54 -6.82 -9.73
N THR A 149 -17.56 -5.48 -9.64
CA THR A 149 -16.49 -4.64 -10.16
C THR A 149 -15.17 -5.03 -9.47
N PRO A 150 -14.11 -5.44 -10.20
CA PRO A 150 -12.88 -5.96 -9.58
C PRO A 150 -12.19 -4.98 -8.62
N SER A 151 -12.28 -3.68 -8.88
CA SER A 151 -11.75 -2.61 -8.03
C SER A 151 -12.32 -2.64 -6.61
N PHE A 152 -13.58 -3.04 -6.40
CA PHE A 152 -14.17 -3.15 -5.06
C PHE A 152 -13.40 -4.14 -4.16
N PRO A 153 -13.41 -5.46 -4.40
CA PRO A 153 -12.76 -6.40 -3.50
C PRO A 153 -11.23 -6.27 -3.50
N ILE A 154 -10.62 -5.83 -4.61
CA ILE A 154 -9.16 -5.61 -4.67
C ILE A 154 -8.76 -4.39 -3.84
N GLY A 155 -9.50 -3.28 -3.97
CA GLY A 155 -9.28 -2.08 -3.16
C GLY A 155 -9.51 -2.34 -1.67
N VAL A 156 -10.53 -3.13 -1.31
CA VAL A 156 -10.72 -3.60 0.08
C VAL A 156 -9.53 -4.41 0.55
N ALA A 157 -9.07 -5.40 -0.22
CA ALA A 157 -7.93 -6.25 0.16
C ALA A 157 -6.65 -5.44 0.37
N MET A 158 -6.30 -4.56 -0.57
CA MET A 158 -5.12 -3.70 -0.48
C MET A 158 -5.25 -2.69 0.66
N GLY A 159 -6.37 -1.95 0.72
CA GLY A 159 -6.58 -0.89 1.70
C GLY A 159 -6.62 -1.42 3.15
N SER A 160 -7.35 -2.51 3.41
CA SER A 160 -7.43 -3.08 4.76
C SER A 160 -6.11 -3.65 5.26
N THR A 161 -5.32 -4.30 4.39
CA THR A 161 -4.00 -4.81 4.78
C THR A 161 -3.01 -3.69 5.04
N LEU A 162 -3.02 -2.62 4.23
CA LEU A 162 -2.19 -1.44 4.47
C LEU A 162 -2.60 -0.70 5.73
N LEU A 163 -3.90 -0.59 6.03
CA LEU A 163 -4.37 0.03 7.26
C LEU A 163 -3.90 -0.76 8.49
N LEU A 164 -3.99 -2.09 8.43
CA LEU A 164 -3.48 -2.96 9.49
C LEU A 164 -1.96 -2.79 9.64
N ALA A 165 -1.19 -2.82 8.54
CA ALA A 165 0.25 -2.62 8.58
C ALA A 165 0.63 -1.24 9.13
N SER A 166 -0.10 -0.19 8.75
CA SER A 166 0.05 1.16 9.27
C SER A 166 -0.22 1.23 10.78
N GLY A 167 -1.27 0.55 11.26
CA GLY A 167 -1.61 0.48 12.68
C GLY A 167 -0.56 -0.27 13.49
N LEU A 168 -0.08 -1.41 12.99
CA LEU A 168 1.02 -2.16 13.60
C LEU A 168 2.30 -1.31 13.65
N ALA A 169 2.57 -0.53 12.60
CA ALA A 169 3.69 0.39 12.57
C ALA A 169 3.56 1.54 13.55
N ALA A 170 2.35 2.11 13.66
CA ALA A 170 2.06 3.18 14.59
C ALA A 170 2.28 2.73 16.04
N LEU A 171 1.77 1.54 16.39
CA LEU A 171 1.94 0.95 17.72
C LEU A 171 3.41 0.71 18.07
N TRP A 172 4.25 0.40 17.08
CA TRP A 172 5.66 0.10 17.31
C TRP A 172 6.53 1.37 17.37
N TRP A 173 6.35 2.31 16.45
CA TRP A 173 7.30 3.42 16.26
C TRP A 173 6.85 4.76 16.82
N LEU A 174 5.55 5.05 16.90
CA LEU A 174 5.10 6.34 17.45
C LEU A 174 5.54 6.55 18.91
N PRO A 175 5.50 5.55 19.81
CA PRO A 175 5.99 5.75 21.17
C PRO A 175 7.47 6.16 21.21
N ALA A 176 8.30 5.58 20.33
CA ALA A 176 9.72 5.91 20.23
C ALA A 176 9.97 7.29 19.61
N GLY A 177 9.10 7.75 18.71
CA GLY A 177 9.17 9.10 18.12
C GLY A 177 8.55 10.20 18.97
N LEU A 178 7.98 9.89 20.14
CA LEU A 178 7.46 10.88 21.09
C LEU A 178 8.36 11.05 22.32
N ALA A 179 9.38 10.21 22.46
CA ALA A 179 10.37 10.24 23.54
C ALA A 179 11.57 11.10 23.17
#